data_AF-A0A524A3N5-F1
#
_entry.id   AF-A0A524A3N5-F1
#
_cell.length_a   1.000
_cell.length_b   1.000
_cell.length_c   1.000
_cell.angle_alpha   90.00
_cell.angle_beta   90.00
_cell.angle_gamma   90.00
#
_symmetry.space_group_name_H-M   'P 1'
#
loop_
_entity.id
_entity.type
_entity.pdbx_description
1 polymer ?
#
loop_
_entity_poly.entity_id
_entity_poly.type
_entity_poly.pdbx_seq_one_letter_code
_entity_poly.pdbx_strand_id
1 'polypeptide(L)'
;MVDYRAGLPGRLIPILHNLRGKDVPVELPHTVYVGHWEGQERVFRDMLVCQNLDARYGQKKVAVSNRPQERKREALCQKLQTQEKRIATAQRKVQEYTERIEALEQEAQQKQTENQAGVAALRQASREATTPKQRERLLVRAERLAAKGQVQRVRLQERRRRLVAHRRTWQQKLTERQGKHQKVVQALQELEDRPFYDFDLEKDNLMTYLRMAGENAHRFVQERYFANTLLEKVDEATMARVVYNQPGWVRRQGQYLHVLLQGYSDPKVQAAIARACQRVNQAQVKLPGGHWLHMEV
;
A
#
# COMPACT_ATOMS: atom_id res chain seq x y z
N MET A 1 16.56 2.46 30.14
CA MET A 1 15.19 1.94 29.94
C MET A 1 14.65 1.57 31.30
N VAL A 2 13.56 2.20 31.73
CA VAL A 2 12.88 1.80 32.97
C VAL A 2 12.30 0.42 32.71
N ASP A 3 12.63 -0.56 33.54
CA ASP A 3 12.06 -1.90 33.42
C ASP A 3 10.60 -1.85 33.90
N TYR A 4 9.69 -1.53 32.99
CA TYR A 4 8.25 -1.47 33.27
C TYR A 4 7.65 -2.84 33.66
N ARG A 5 8.46 -3.92 33.67
CA ARG A 5 8.06 -5.29 34.00
C ARG A 5 8.06 -5.56 35.51
N ALA A 6 8.77 -4.78 36.30
CA ALA A 6 8.89 -5.00 37.75
C ALA A 6 7.59 -4.60 38.47
N GLY A 7 6.66 -5.54 38.60
CA GLY A 7 5.45 -5.41 39.42
C GLY A 7 4.12 -5.38 38.67
N LEU A 8 4.11 -5.55 37.34
CA LEU A 8 2.85 -5.76 36.61
C LEU A 8 2.45 -7.24 36.68
N PRO A 9 1.22 -7.55 37.16
CA PRO A 9 0.72 -8.91 37.16
C PRO A 9 0.72 -9.49 35.73
N GLY A 10 1.18 -10.73 35.58
CA GLY A 10 1.50 -11.34 34.28
C GLY A 10 0.31 -11.53 33.33
N ARG A 11 -0.92 -11.28 33.79
CA ARG A 11 -2.16 -11.39 32.99
C ARG A 11 -2.81 -10.06 32.64
N LEU A 12 -2.21 -8.91 33.01
CA LEU A 12 -2.74 -7.61 32.58
C LEU A 12 -2.51 -7.39 31.09
N ILE A 13 -3.49 -6.78 30.43
CA ILE A 13 -3.43 -6.38 29.02
C ILE A 13 -2.73 -5.01 28.92
N PRO A 14 -1.57 -4.90 28.26
CA PRO A 14 -0.94 -3.62 28.00
C PRO A 14 -1.83 -2.82 27.03
N ILE A 15 -2.02 -1.54 27.33
CA ILE A 15 -2.73 -0.61 26.46
C ILE A 15 -1.70 0.40 25.95
N LEU A 16 -1.40 0.33 24.65
CA LEU A 16 -0.49 1.26 24.00
C LEU A 16 -1.30 2.31 23.23
N HIS A 17 -0.96 3.59 23.44
CA HIS A 17 -1.60 4.70 22.74
C HIS A 17 -0.55 5.68 22.21
N ASN A 18 -0.82 6.31 21.06
CA ASN A 18 0.10 7.27 20.43
C ASN A 18 -0.18 8.74 20.82
N LEU A 19 -1.04 8.99 21.81
CA LEU A 19 -1.46 10.35 22.22
C LEU A 19 -0.34 11.28 22.72
N ARG A 20 0.88 10.79 22.91
CA ARG A 20 2.02 11.61 23.38
C ARG A 20 2.95 12.13 22.27
N GLY A 21 2.60 11.93 20.99
CA GLY A 21 3.30 12.57 19.86
C GLY A 21 4.79 12.23 19.74
N LYS A 22 5.25 11.15 20.39
CA LYS A 22 6.58 10.58 20.19
C LYS A 22 6.42 9.28 19.43
N ASP A 23 7.22 9.10 18.38
CA ASP A 23 7.26 7.85 17.62
C ASP A 23 7.50 6.69 18.59
N VAL A 24 6.45 5.91 18.81
CA VAL A 24 6.56 4.66 19.54
C VAL A 24 7.27 3.69 18.59
N PRO A 25 8.43 3.12 18.95
CA PRO A 25 9.13 2.16 18.10
C PRO A 25 8.18 1.03 17.69
N VAL A 26 8.20 0.65 16.41
CA VAL A 26 7.28 -0.37 15.86
C VAL A 26 7.47 -1.72 16.56
N GLU A 27 8.65 -1.95 17.11
CA GLU A 27 9.03 -3.14 17.86
C GLU A 27 8.44 -3.15 19.28
N LEU A 28 8.05 -1.99 19.84
CA LEU A 28 7.55 -1.90 21.21
C LEU A 28 6.19 -2.59 21.38
N PRO A 29 5.17 -2.37 20.53
CA PRO A 29 3.94 -3.17 20.57
C PRO A 29 4.22 -4.66 20.43
N HIS A 30 5.09 -5.06 19.51
CA HIS A 30 5.40 -6.47 19.30
C HIS A 30 6.03 -7.11 20.55
N THR A 31 7.05 -6.49 21.12
CA THR A 31 7.74 -6.99 22.32
C THR A 31 6.83 -7.04 23.55
N VAL A 32 5.93 -6.07 23.69
CA VAL A 32 4.99 -5.98 24.81
C VAL A 32 3.84 -6.99 24.67
N TYR A 33 3.22 -7.14 23.50
CA TYR A 33 2.11 -8.09 23.34
C TYR A 33 2.57 -9.54 23.20
N VAL A 34 3.65 -9.81 22.45
CA VAL A 34 4.13 -11.20 22.26
C VAL A 34 4.70 -11.76 23.57
N GLY A 35 5.43 -10.95 24.35
CA GLY A 35 5.99 -11.37 25.63
C GLY A 35 4.95 -11.75 26.69
N HIS A 36 3.69 -11.33 26.51
CA HIS A 36 2.59 -11.63 27.44
C HIS A 36 1.47 -12.44 26.79
N TRP A 37 1.64 -12.90 25.55
CA TRP A 37 0.59 -13.56 24.78
C TRP A 37 0.02 -14.81 25.47
N GLU A 38 0.89 -15.68 25.99
CA GLU A 38 0.46 -16.92 26.69
C GLU A 38 -0.42 -16.64 27.91
N GLY A 39 -0.21 -15.50 28.58
CA GLY A 39 -1.01 -15.06 29.73
C GLY A 39 -2.29 -14.31 29.36
N GLN A 40 -2.34 -13.71 28.17
CA GLN A 40 -3.40 -12.79 27.73
C GLN A 40 -4.39 -13.41 26.75
N GLU A 41 -4.01 -14.45 26.01
CA GLU A 41 -4.89 -15.07 25.01
C GLU A 41 -6.22 -15.53 25.63
N ARG A 42 -6.16 -16.15 26.81
CA ARG A 42 -7.36 -16.55 27.54
C ARG A 42 -8.20 -15.34 27.95
N VAL A 43 -7.55 -14.26 28.39
CA VAL A 43 -8.24 -13.01 28.79
C VAL A 43 -8.98 -12.41 27.60
N PHE A 44 -8.35 -12.35 26.42
CA PHE A 44 -9.01 -11.85 25.21
C PHE A 44 -10.18 -12.75 24.77
N ARG A 45 -10.07 -14.07 24.91
CA ARG A 45 -11.19 -14.99 24.62
C ARG A 45 -12.38 -14.76 25.56
N ASP A 46 -12.11 -14.60 26.87
CA ASP A 46 -13.14 -14.32 27.87
C ASP A 46 -13.80 -12.97 27.60
N MET A 47 -13.01 -11.92 27.31
CA MET A 47 -13.52 -10.58 26.97
C MET A 47 -14.34 -10.58 25.68
N LEU A 48 -13.98 -11.38 24.68
CA LEU A 48 -14.75 -11.46 23.44
C LEU A 48 -16.20 -11.90 23.72
N VAL A 49 -16.37 -12.89 24.60
CA VAL A 49 -17.69 -13.45 24.95
C VAL A 49 -18.44 -12.59 25.96
N CYS A 50 -17.77 -12.13 27.02
CA CYS A 50 -18.44 -11.44 28.13
C CYS A 50 -18.58 -9.93 27.91
N GLN A 51 -17.65 -9.31 27.19
CA GLN A 51 -17.61 -7.86 26.99
C GLN A 51 -17.88 -7.44 25.53
N ASN A 52 -18.24 -8.36 24.63
CA ASN A 52 -18.50 -8.08 23.21
C ASN A 52 -17.40 -7.21 22.59
N LEU A 53 -16.14 -7.62 22.70
CA LEU A 53 -14.98 -6.84 22.23
C LEU A 53 -15.07 -6.49 20.74
N ASP A 54 -15.83 -7.26 19.96
CA ASP A 54 -16.11 -7.11 18.53
C ASP A 54 -17.28 -6.16 18.20
N ALA A 55 -17.99 -5.67 19.21
CA ALA A 55 -19.12 -4.79 19.01
C ALA A 55 -18.70 -3.44 18.43
N ARG A 56 -19.47 -2.99 17.44
CA ARG A 56 -19.30 -1.69 16.77
C ARG A 56 -20.30 -0.69 17.32
N TYR A 57 -19.79 0.36 17.95
CA TYR A 57 -20.52 1.48 18.54
C TYR A 57 -20.51 2.73 17.66
N GLY A 58 -19.51 2.87 16.80
CA GLY A 58 -19.36 3.92 15.81
C GLY A 58 -20.19 3.62 14.56
N GLN A 59 -21.17 4.46 14.26
CA GLN A 59 -21.97 4.39 13.02
C GLN A 59 -21.71 5.57 12.09
N LYS A 60 -21.00 6.60 12.60
CA LYS A 60 -20.69 7.81 11.85
C LYS A 60 -19.68 7.47 10.77
N LYS A 61 -19.94 7.96 9.56
CA LYS A 61 -19.04 7.82 8.41
C LYS A 61 -18.25 9.11 8.23
N VAL A 62 -16.96 8.98 7.99
CA VAL A 62 -16.06 10.10 7.70
C VAL A 62 -15.53 9.93 6.29
N ALA A 63 -15.47 11.02 5.52
CA ALA A 63 -14.87 11.00 4.20
C ALA A 63 -13.35 10.79 4.35
N VAL A 64 -12.82 9.79 3.65
CA VAL A 64 -11.39 9.44 3.67
C VAL A 64 -10.88 9.36 2.24
N SER A 65 -9.61 9.71 2.05
CA SER A 65 -8.88 9.51 0.80
C SER A 65 -9.04 8.07 0.31
N ASN A 66 -9.55 7.87 -0.91
CA ASN A 66 -9.65 6.56 -1.52
C ASN A 66 -8.26 6.12 -2.02
N ARG A 67 -7.41 5.67 -1.09
CA ARG A 67 -6.02 5.27 -1.39
C ARG A 67 -5.92 4.26 -2.54
N PRO A 68 -6.80 3.24 -2.66
CA PRO A 68 -6.81 2.38 -3.84
C PRO A 68 -7.06 3.11 -5.16
N GLN A 69 -8.01 4.05 -5.20
CA GLN A 69 -8.26 4.85 -6.40
C GLN A 69 -7.10 5.81 -6.69
N GLU A 70 -6.52 6.45 -5.69
CA GLU A 70 -5.34 7.32 -5.83
C GLU A 70 -4.17 6.55 -6.47
N ARG A 71 -3.84 5.38 -5.92
CA ARG A 71 -2.80 4.49 -6.50
C ARG A 71 -3.13 4.08 -7.93
N LYS A 72 -4.41 3.84 -8.23
CA LYS A 72 -4.85 3.52 -9.59
C LYS A 72 -4.69 4.72 -10.53
N ARG A 73 -5.00 5.96 -10.09
CA ARG A 73 -4.73 7.20 -10.84
C ARG A 73 -3.24 7.35 -11.12
N GLU A 74 -2.41 7.25 -10.09
CA GLU A 74 -0.95 7.37 -10.21
C GLU A 74 -0.38 6.35 -11.21
N ALA A 75 -0.80 5.08 -11.10
CA ALA A 75 -0.36 4.03 -12.01
C ALA A 75 -0.79 4.30 -13.47
N LEU A 76 -1.99 4.84 -13.70
CA LEU A 76 -2.45 5.24 -15.03
C LEU A 76 -1.66 6.43 -15.57
N CYS A 77 -1.38 7.45 -14.75
CA CYS A 77 -0.55 8.59 -15.12
C CYS A 77 0.86 8.16 -15.54
N GLN A 78 1.50 7.27 -14.78
CA GLN A 78 2.81 6.72 -15.13
C GLN A 78 2.78 5.93 -16.45
N LYS A 79 1.72 5.13 -16.67
CA LYS A 79 1.52 4.43 -17.94
C LYS A 79 1.36 5.41 -19.10
N LEU A 80 0.61 6.49 -18.91
CA LEU A 80 0.39 7.52 -19.92
C LEU A 80 1.71 8.17 -20.35
N GLN A 81 2.52 8.64 -19.41
CA GLN A 81 3.86 9.19 -19.68
C GLN A 81 4.76 8.21 -20.43
N THR A 82 4.70 6.92 -20.09
CA THR A 82 5.46 5.89 -20.78
C THR A 82 4.99 5.70 -22.22
N GLN A 83 3.67 5.76 -22.47
CA GLN A 83 3.13 5.66 -23.83
C GLN A 83 3.48 6.90 -24.66
N GLU A 84 3.43 8.11 -24.10
CA GLU A 84 3.82 9.34 -24.79
C GLU A 84 5.28 9.26 -25.30
N LYS A 85 6.21 8.84 -24.43
CA LYS A 85 7.62 8.62 -24.82
C LYS A 85 7.74 7.61 -25.97
N ARG A 86 6.95 6.53 -25.93
CA ARG A 86 6.94 5.51 -26.98
C ARG A 86 6.32 6.03 -28.28
N ILE A 87 5.30 6.86 -28.22
CA ILE A 87 4.68 7.50 -29.38
C ILE A 87 5.70 8.46 -30.03
N ALA A 88 6.32 9.34 -29.25
CA ALA A 88 7.35 10.25 -29.73
C ALA A 88 8.51 9.51 -30.42
N THR A 89 8.95 8.39 -29.84
CA THR A 89 9.99 7.55 -30.46
C THR A 89 9.53 6.95 -31.80
N ALA A 90 8.28 6.49 -31.89
CA ALA A 90 7.75 5.94 -33.14
C ALA A 90 7.60 7.03 -34.21
N GLN A 91 7.12 8.23 -33.84
CA GLN A 91 7.01 9.38 -34.73
C GLN A 91 8.38 9.77 -35.31
N ARG A 92 9.40 9.90 -34.45
CA ARG A 92 10.79 10.16 -34.88
C ARG A 92 11.29 9.12 -35.87
N LYS A 93 11.03 7.83 -35.63
CA LYS A 93 11.44 6.76 -36.55
C LYS A 93 10.72 6.84 -37.89
N VAL A 94 9.42 7.15 -37.90
CA VAL A 94 8.68 7.35 -39.15
C VAL A 94 9.26 8.52 -39.96
N GLN A 95 9.57 9.64 -39.30
CA GLN A 95 10.22 10.80 -39.93
C GLN A 95 11.61 10.44 -40.48
N GLU A 96 12.47 9.81 -39.68
CA GLU A 96 13.82 9.36 -40.09
C GLU A 96 13.78 8.47 -41.34
N TYR A 97 12.85 7.51 -41.42
CA TYR A 97 12.72 6.67 -42.62
C TYR A 97 12.13 7.43 -43.81
N THR A 98 11.32 8.46 -43.57
CA THR A 98 10.75 9.28 -44.64
C THR A 98 11.85 10.11 -45.29
N GLU A 99 12.65 10.81 -44.48
CA GLU A 99 13.83 11.56 -44.92
C GLU A 99 14.84 10.66 -45.67
N ARG A 100 15.09 9.44 -45.17
CA ARG A 100 15.98 8.48 -45.85
C ARG A 100 15.46 8.00 -47.19
N ILE A 101 14.14 7.86 -47.34
CA ILE A 101 13.53 7.50 -48.61
C ILE A 101 13.68 8.67 -49.60
N GLU A 102 13.39 9.89 -49.17
CA GLU A 102 13.53 11.10 -49.98
C GLU A 102 14.99 11.31 -50.43
N ALA A 103 15.95 11.20 -49.51
CA ALA A 103 17.38 11.30 -49.84
C ALA A 103 17.82 10.22 -50.85
N LEU A 104 17.32 8.98 -50.69
CA LEU A 104 17.60 7.90 -51.64
C LEU A 104 16.98 8.15 -53.02
N GLU A 105 15.79 8.74 -53.07
CA GLU A 105 15.13 9.11 -54.32
C GLU A 105 15.88 10.24 -55.04
N GLN A 106 16.37 11.23 -54.31
CA GLN A 106 17.24 12.28 -54.86
C GLN A 106 18.56 11.72 -55.40
N GLU A 107 19.24 10.87 -54.63
CA GLU A 107 20.47 10.19 -55.06
C GLU A 107 20.23 9.33 -56.31
N ALA A 108 19.09 8.61 -56.36
CA ALA A 108 18.71 7.81 -57.51
C ALA A 108 18.48 8.66 -58.75
N GLN A 109 17.78 9.80 -58.60
CA GLN A 109 17.52 10.72 -59.70
C GLN A 109 18.83 11.33 -60.24
N GLN A 110 19.72 11.76 -59.36
CA GLN A 110 21.02 12.31 -59.75
C GLN A 110 21.84 11.28 -60.54
N LYS A 111 22.04 10.07 -59.97
CA LYS A 111 22.79 8.99 -60.64
C LYS A 111 22.17 8.57 -61.97
N GLN A 112 20.84 8.61 -62.06
CA GLN A 112 20.12 8.34 -63.29
C GLN A 112 20.42 9.39 -64.37
N THR A 113 20.38 10.69 -64.02
CA THR A 113 20.71 11.77 -64.94
C THR A 113 22.16 11.72 -65.40
N GLU A 114 23.11 11.51 -64.48
CA GLU A 114 24.54 11.34 -64.80
C GLU A 114 24.79 10.17 -65.74
N ASN A 115 24.14 9.02 -65.50
CA ASN A 115 24.29 7.84 -66.35
C ASN A 115 23.67 8.07 -67.74
N GLN A 116 22.48 8.70 -67.81
CA GLN A 116 21.85 9.05 -69.08
C GLN A 116 22.72 10.03 -69.90
N ALA A 117 23.27 11.05 -69.26
CA ALA A 117 24.19 12.00 -69.89
C ALA A 117 25.46 11.29 -70.39
N GLY A 118 26.06 10.41 -69.58
CA GLY A 118 27.24 9.63 -69.96
C GLY A 118 26.99 8.70 -71.14
N VAL A 119 25.85 8.01 -71.18
CA VAL A 119 25.45 7.16 -72.31
C VAL A 119 25.20 8.00 -73.57
N ALA A 120 24.54 9.15 -73.44
CA ALA A 120 24.29 10.07 -74.55
C ALA A 120 25.60 10.60 -75.15
N ALA A 121 26.54 11.04 -74.31
CA ALA A 121 27.86 11.52 -74.72
C ALA A 121 28.67 10.44 -75.46
N LEU A 122 28.68 9.19 -74.96
CA LEU A 122 29.35 8.07 -75.63
C LEU A 122 28.72 7.74 -76.99
N ARG A 123 27.39 7.84 -77.10
CA ARG A 123 26.67 7.63 -78.37
C ARG A 123 26.94 8.76 -79.36
N GLN A 124 27.06 10.00 -78.90
CA GLN A 124 27.41 11.14 -79.75
C GLN A 124 28.86 11.04 -80.25
N ALA A 125 29.82 10.78 -79.36
CA ALA A 125 31.22 10.55 -79.74
C ALA A 125 31.38 9.37 -80.71
N SER A 126 30.52 8.35 -80.60
CA SER A 126 30.47 7.24 -81.56
C SER A 126 30.00 7.66 -82.96
N ARG A 127 29.16 8.68 -83.09
CA ARG A 127 28.71 9.21 -84.39
C ARG A 127 29.80 10.04 -85.07
N GLU A 128 30.64 10.70 -84.27
CA GLU A 128 31.74 11.57 -84.72
C GLU A 128 33.05 10.80 -85.00
N ALA A 129 33.11 9.50 -84.63
CA ALA A 129 34.32 8.69 -84.78
C ALA A 129 34.63 8.35 -86.26
N THR A 130 35.85 8.64 -86.68
CA THR A 130 36.32 8.49 -88.07
C THR A 130 36.68 7.05 -88.45
N THR A 131 36.99 6.19 -87.46
CA THR A 131 37.36 4.79 -87.71
C THR A 131 36.31 3.81 -87.18
N PRO A 132 35.98 2.74 -87.94
CA PRO A 132 34.95 1.77 -87.54
C PRO A 132 35.29 1.06 -86.22
N LYS A 133 36.58 0.77 -85.98
CA LYS A 133 37.06 0.13 -84.75
C LYS A 133 36.90 1.01 -83.50
N GLN A 134 37.04 2.34 -83.62
CA GLN A 134 36.79 3.26 -82.51
C GLN A 134 35.29 3.41 -82.23
N ARG A 135 34.47 3.47 -83.28
CA ARG A 135 33.01 3.52 -83.19
C ARG A 135 32.46 2.33 -82.41
N GLU A 136 32.88 1.12 -82.76
CA GLU A 136 32.46 -0.11 -82.07
C GLU A 136 32.85 -0.11 -80.58
N ARG A 137 34.09 0.30 -80.26
CA ARG A 137 34.54 0.42 -78.85
C ARG A 137 33.70 1.40 -78.02
N LEU A 138 33.28 2.51 -78.62
CA LEU A 138 32.44 3.52 -77.94
C LEU A 138 31.01 3.01 -77.71
N LEU A 139 30.44 2.29 -78.69
CA LEU A 139 29.13 1.65 -78.54
C LEU A 139 29.15 0.59 -77.43
N VAL A 140 30.15 -0.29 -77.43
CA VAL A 140 30.31 -1.30 -76.36
C VAL A 140 30.47 -0.65 -74.99
N ARG A 141 31.18 0.48 -74.89
CA ARG A 141 31.27 1.26 -73.63
C ARG A 141 29.91 1.86 -73.22
N ALA A 142 29.15 2.40 -74.16
CA ALA A 142 27.83 2.96 -73.90
C ALA A 142 26.85 1.88 -73.40
N GLU A 143 26.85 0.70 -74.02
CA GLU A 143 26.02 -0.44 -73.59
C GLU A 143 26.42 -0.95 -72.21
N ARG A 144 27.72 -1.07 -71.92
CA ARG A 144 28.20 -1.44 -70.58
C ARG A 144 27.77 -0.42 -69.52
N LEU A 145 27.82 0.87 -69.83
CA LEU A 145 27.40 1.93 -68.91
C LEU A 145 25.87 1.89 -68.68
N ALA A 146 25.09 1.68 -69.74
CA ALA A 146 23.65 1.51 -69.66
C ALA A 146 23.26 0.28 -68.82
N ALA A 147 23.93 -0.86 -69.03
CA ALA A 147 23.73 -2.08 -68.26
C ALA A 147 24.08 -1.88 -66.76
N LYS A 148 25.21 -1.20 -66.47
CA LYS A 148 25.55 -0.80 -65.09
C LYS A 148 24.47 0.08 -64.46
N GLY A 149 23.89 0.99 -65.23
CA GLY A 149 22.77 1.83 -64.80
C GLY A 149 21.51 1.05 -64.45
N GLN A 150 21.15 0.05 -65.26
CA GLN A 150 20.03 -0.83 -64.97
C GLN A 150 20.24 -1.61 -63.67
N VAL A 151 21.44 -2.19 -63.47
CA VAL A 151 21.78 -2.89 -62.22
C VAL A 151 21.70 -1.95 -61.01
N GLN A 152 22.21 -0.72 -61.13
CA GLN A 152 22.09 0.28 -60.06
C GLN A 152 20.64 0.65 -59.75
N ARG A 153 19.78 0.82 -60.77
CA ARG A 153 18.35 1.07 -60.57
C ARG A 153 17.67 -0.06 -59.80
N VAL A 154 17.94 -1.31 -60.14
CA VAL A 154 17.38 -2.47 -59.42
C VAL A 154 17.81 -2.46 -57.95
N ARG A 155 19.10 -2.23 -57.67
CA ARG A 155 19.61 -2.15 -56.28
C ARG A 155 18.98 -1.01 -55.48
N LEU A 156 18.80 0.16 -56.11
CA LEU A 156 18.14 1.31 -55.47
C LEU A 156 16.65 1.03 -55.20
N GLN A 157 15.95 0.37 -56.13
CA GLN A 157 14.57 -0.05 -55.93
C GLN A 157 14.42 -1.04 -54.78
N GLU A 158 15.32 -2.01 -54.65
CA GLU A 158 15.32 -2.95 -53.52
C GLU A 158 15.58 -2.24 -52.19
N ARG A 159 16.56 -1.32 -52.14
CA ARG A 159 16.85 -0.53 -50.95
C ARG A 159 15.65 0.33 -50.55
N ARG A 160 14.98 0.96 -51.53
CA ARG A 160 13.74 1.71 -51.32
C ARG A 160 12.63 0.82 -50.77
N ARG A 161 12.41 -0.36 -51.35
CA ARG A 161 11.40 -1.32 -50.86
C ARG A 161 11.64 -1.69 -49.39
N ARG A 162 12.89 -1.93 -49.00
CA ARG A 162 13.25 -2.22 -47.60
C ARG A 162 12.95 -1.03 -46.68
N LEU A 163 13.33 0.19 -47.05
CA LEU A 163 13.04 1.40 -46.26
C LEU A 163 11.54 1.66 -46.13
N VAL A 164 10.77 1.50 -47.22
CA VAL A 164 9.31 1.64 -47.20
C VAL A 164 8.67 0.59 -46.30
N ALA A 165 9.15 -0.66 -46.34
CA ALA A 165 8.68 -1.71 -45.43
C ALA A 165 8.96 -1.33 -43.97
N HIS A 166 10.17 -0.87 -43.65
CA HIS A 166 10.51 -0.39 -42.31
C HIS A 166 9.62 0.78 -41.87
N ARG A 167 9.42 1.80 -42.72
CA ARG A 167 8.50 2.91 -42.44
C ARG A 167 7.09 2.40 -42.11
N ARG A 168 6.55 1.48 -42.92
CA ARG A 168 5.23 0.87 -42.69
C ARG A 168 5.15 0.15 -41.34
N THR A 169 6.18 -0.62 -40.96
CA THR A 169 6.19 -1.29 -39.65
C THR A 169 6.19 -0.30 -38.49
N TRP A 170 6.91 0.82 -38.62
CA TRP A 170 6.90 1.86 -37.59
C TRP A 170 5.59 2.66 -37.57
N GLN A 171 4.95 2.84 -38.73
CA GLN A 171 3.62 3.44 -38.84
C GLN A 171 2.56 2.59 -38.11
N GLN A 172 2.59 1.26 -38.31
CA GLN A 172 1.70 0.33 -37.59
C GLN A 172 1.96 0.35 -36.08
N LYS A 173 3.23 0.38 -35.66
CA LYS A 173 3.56 0.53 -34.23
C LYS A 173 3.08 1.87 -33.67
N LEU A 174 3.10 2.94 -34.45
CA LEU A 174 2.61 4.24 -34.04
C LEU A 174 1.10 4.22 -33.82
N THR A 175 0.33 3.69 -34.76
CA THR A 175 -1.13 3.58 -34.63
C THR A 175 -1.53 2.68 -33.46
N GLU A 176 -0.85 1.54 -33.28
CA GLU A 176 -1.08 0.65 -32.14
C GLU A 176 -0.82 1.36 -30.79
N ARG A 177 0.29 2.12 -30.70
CA ARG A 177 0.64 2.89 -29.50
C ARG A 177 -0.35 4.02 -29.22
N GLN A 178 -0.83 4.71 -30.26
CA GLN A 178 -1.87 5.73 -30.14
C GLN A 178 -3.19 5.13 -29.62
N GLY A 179 -3.59 3.96 -30.12
CA GLY A 179 -4.76 3.24 -29.61
C GLY A 179 -4.60 2.83 -28.14
N LYS A 180 -3.41 2.36 -27.73
CA LYS A 180 -3.11 2.06 -26.32
C LYS A 180 -3.14 3.32 -25.45
N HIS A 181 -2.62 4.44 -25.94
CA HIS A 181 -2.68 5.73 -25.24
C HIS A 181 -4.12 6.19 -25.02
N GLN A 182 -4.98 6.13 -26.05
CA GLN A 182 -6.39 6.48 -25.92
C GLN A 182 -7.12 5.61 -24.88
N LYS A 183 -6.85 4.31 -24.84
CA LYS A 183 -7.42 3.42 -23.80
C LYS A 183 -7.01 3.83 -22.38
N VAL A 184 -5.76 4.26 -22.19
CA VAL A 184 -5.28 4.74 -20.87
C VAL A 184 -5.95 6.06 -20.50
N VAL A 185 -6.11 6.98 -21.46
CA VAL A 185 -6.83 8.25 -21.25
C VAL A 185 -8.30 7.99 -20.88
N GLN A 186 -8.98 7.11 -21.60
CA GLN A 186 -10.35 6.70 -21.30
C GLN A 186 -10.46 6.10 -19.90
N ALA A 187 -9.58 5.15 -19.54
CA ALA A 187 -9.56 4.55 -18.21
C ALA A 187 -9.30 5.56 -17.07
N LEU A 188 -8.63 6.68 -17.37
CA LEU A 188 -8.40 7.77 -16.42
C LEU A 188 -9.63 8.68 -16.30
N GLN A 189 -10.33 8.94 -17.40
CA GLN A 189 -11.59 9.69 -17.43
C GLN A 189 -12.74 8.93 -16.76
N GLU A 190 -12.80 7.61 -16.96
CA GLU A 190 -13.77 6.72 -16.31
C GLU A 190 -13.53 6.57 -14.79
N LEU A 191 -12.40 7.07 -14.29
CA LEU A 191 -12.05 6.93 -12.89
C LEU A 191 -12.78 7.97 -12.04
N GLU A 192 -14.03 7.65 -11.75
CA GLU A 192 -14.92 8.49 -10.98
C GLU A 192 -14.34 8.88 -9.62
N ASP A 193 -14.45 10.17 -9.30
CA ASP A 193 -14.11 10.73 -8.00
C ASP A 193 -15.28 10.51 -7.04
N ARG A 194 -15.50 9.25 -6.65
CA ARG A 194 -16.52 8.93 -5.65
C ARG A 194 -15.94 9.14 -4.27
N PRO A 195 -16.63 9.88 -3.38
CA PRO A 195 -16.21 9.99 -2.00
C PRO A 195 -16.20 8.60 -1.37
N PHE A 196 -15.05 8.22 -0.82
CA PHE A 196 -14.89 7.00 -0.04
C PHE A 196 -15.10 7.34 1.42
N TYR A 197 -15.87 6.49 2.10
CA TYR A 197 -16.22 6.70 3.49
C TYR A 197 -15.69 5.55 4.33
N ASP A 198 -15.08 5.90 5.45
CA ASP A 198 -14.72 4.95 6.49
C ASP A 198 -15.54 5.22 7.76
N PHE A 199 -15.58 4.27 8.67
CA PHE A 199 -16.25 4.46 9.96
C PHE A 199 -15.39 5.30 10.90
N ASP A 200 -16.04 6.19 11.65
CA ASP A 200 -15.44 6.92 12.75
C ASP A 200 -15.21 5.97 13.92
N LEU A 201 -13.98 5.43 14.02
CA LEU A 201 -13.61 4.45 15.03
C LEU A 201 -13.30 5.09 16.40
N GLU A 202 -13.40 6.42 16.57
CA GLU A 202 -13.05 7.08 17.83
C GLU A 202 -13.84 6.48 19.01
N LYS A 203 -15.16 6.38 18.84
CA LYS A 203 -16.04 5.79 19.86
C LYS A 203 -15.73 4.32 20.11
N ASP A 204 -15.45 3.56 19.06
CA ASP A 204 -15.10 2.12 19.17
C ASP A 204 -13.79 1.91 19.92
N ASN A 205 -12.78 2.72 19.59
CA ASN A 205 -11.49 2.72 20.26
C ASN A 205 -11.64 3.10 21.73
N LEU A 206 -12.41 4.15 22.04
CA LEU A 206 -12.68 4.56 23.42
C LEU A 206 -13.39 3.45 24.21
N MET A 207 -14.44 2.85 23.65
CA MET A 207 -15.16 1.75 24.30
C MET A 207 -14.26 0.54 24.54
N THR A 208 -13.41 0.22 23.57
CA THR A 208 -12.43 -0.87 23.66
C THR A 208 -11.38 -0.58 24.74
N TYR A 209 -10.89 0.66 24.86
CA TYR A 209 -9.97 1.04 25.94
C TYR A 209 -10.62 0.98 27.32
N LEU A 210 -11.86 1.46 27.45
CA LEU A 210 -12.59 1.40 28.72
C LEU A 210 -12.83 -0.05 29.18
N ARG A 211 -13.14 -0.94 28.24
CA ARG A 211 -13.29 -2.39 28.49
C ARG A 211 -11.99 -3.04 28.94
N MET A 212 -10.91 -2.80 28.21
CA MET A 212 -9.59 -3.30 28.61
C MET A 212 -9.16 -2.75 29.98
N ALA A 213 -9.45 -1.48 30.28
CA ALA A 213 -9.17 -0.90 31.59
C ALA A 213 -10.00 -1.55 32.70
N GLY A 214 -11.28 -1.83 32.45
CA GLY A 214 -12.16 -2.57 33.36
C GLY A 214 -11.64 -3.97 33.66
N GLU A 215 -11.32 -4.74 32.61
CA GLU A 215 -10.77 -6.09 32.78
C GLU A 215 -9.43 -6.07 33.54
N ASN A 216 -8.54 -5.13 33.21
CA ASN A 216 -7.28 -4.96 33.93
C ASN A 216 -7.51 -4.64 35.41
N ALA A 217 -8.48 -3.77 35.73
CA ALA A 217 -8.83 -3.47 37.11
C ALA A 217 -9.37 -4.70 37.84
N HIS A 218 -10.25 -5.46 37.19
CA HIS A 218 -10.79 -6.72 37.70
C HIS A 218 -9.66 -7.72 38.01
N ARG A 219 -8.77 -7.97 37.04
CA ARG A 219 -7.64 -8.90 37.19
C ARG A 219 -6.65 -8.45 38.25
N PHE A 220 -6.35 -7.16 38.30
CA PHE A 220 -5.51 -6.60 39.35
C PHE A 220 -6.09 -6.90 40.74
N VAL A 221 -7.40 -6.71 40.92
CA VAL A 221 -8.08 -7.02 42.19
C VAL A 221 -8.03 -8.53 42.50
N GLN A 222 -8.27 -9.38 41.50
CA GLN A 222 -8.21 -10.84 41.66
C GLN A 222 -6.83 -11.32 42.11
N GLU A 223 -5.79 -10.94 41.38
CA GLU A 223 -4.43 -11.41 41.64
C GLU A 223 -3.86 -10.80 42.93
N ARG A 224 -4.20 -9.55 43.24
CA ARG A 224 -3.61 -8.87 44.41
C ARG A 224 -4.33 -9.23 45.72
N TYR A 225 -5.66 -9.28 45.70
CA TYR A 225 -6.45 -9.39 46.93
C TYR A 225 -7.13 -10.75 47.08
N PHE A 226 -7.45 -11.44 45.98
CA PHE A 226 -8.11 -12.75 46.00
C PHE A 226 -7.17 -13.93 45.73
N ALA A 227 -5.85 -13.73 45.61
CA ALA A 227 -4.88 -14.81 45.42
C ALA A 227 -5.05 -15.97 46.42
N ASN A 228 -4.96 -17.21 45.94
CA ASN A 228 -5.15 -18.44 46.72
C ASN A 228 -6.53 -18.53 47.40
N THR A 229 -7.56 -17.93 46.80
CA THR A 229 -8.96 -18.08 47.22
C THR A 229 -9.80 -18.67 46.10
N LEU A 230 -11.01 -19.13 46.42
CA LEU A 230 -11.95 -19.64 45.43
C LEU A 230 -12.39 -18.58 44.40
N LEU A 231 -12.19 -17.28 44.70
CA LEU A 231 -12.59 -16.15 43.85
C LEU A 231 -11.46 -15.68 42.92
N GLU A 232 -10.25 -16.23 43.02
CA GLU A 232 -9.10 -15.80 42.20
C GLU A 232 -9.31 -16.02 40.69
N LYS A 233 -9.98 -17.11 40.32
CA LYS A 233 -10.10 -17.59 38.92
C LYS A 233 -11.51 -17.48 38.35
N VAL A 234 -12.37 -16.72 39.02
CA VAL A 234 -13.77 -16.54 38.63
C VAL A 234 -13.86 -15.51 37.49
N ASP A 235 -14.90 -15.58 36.66
CA ASP A 235 -15.12 -14.58 35.61
C ASP A 235 -15.62 -13.24 36.18
N GLU A 236 -15.52 -12.17 35.38
CA GLU A 236 -15.94 -10.84 35.78
C GLU A 236 -17.42 -10.80 36.16
N ALA A 237 -18.28 -11.50 35.41
CA ALA A 237 -19.73 -11.52 35.66
C ALA A 237 -20.08 -12.11 37.03
N THR A 238 -19.46 -13.23 37.41
CA THR A 238 -19.67 -13.82 38.73
C THR A 238 -19.02 -12.96 39.81
N MET A 239 -17.86 -12.35 39.55
CA MET A 239 -17.23 -11.43 40.50
C MET A 239 -18.10 -10.19 40.77
N ALA A 240 -18.71 -9.64 39.73
CA ALA A 240 -19.62 -8.50 39.84
C ALA A 240 -20.86 -8.89 40.66
N ARG A 241 -21.44 -10.05 40.39
CA ARG A 241 -22.62 -10.56 41.11
C ARG A 241 -22.32 -10.86 42.59
N VAL A 242 -21.17 -11.45 42.90
CA VAL A 242 -20.84 -11.91 44.26
C VAL A 242 -20.19 -10.80 45.06
N VAL A 243 -19.34 -9.97 44.48
CA VAL A 243 -18.48 -9.05 45.24
C VAL A 243 -18.81 -7.60 44.92
N TYR A 244 -18.73 -7.18 43.66
CA TYR A 244 -18.80 -5.75 43.34
C TYR A 244 -20.18 -5.14 43.60
N ASN A 245 -21.24 -5.94 43.43
CA ASN A 245 -22.62 -5.51 43.70
C ASN A 245 -23.10 -5.92 45.10
N GLN A 246 -22.20 -6.36 45.99
CA GLN A 246 -22.59 -6.75 47.34
C GLN A 246 -23.08 -5.52 48.13
N PRO A 247 -24.26 -5.58 48.76
CA PRO A 247 -24.73 -4.50 49.63
C PRO A 247 -23.77 -4.27 50.80
N GLY A 248 -23.70 -3.01 51.24
CA GLY A 248 -22.86 -2.61 52.35
C GLY A 248 -23.05 -1.14 52.69
N TRP A 249 -22.29 -0.66 53.66
CA TRP A 249 -22.30 0.73 54.09
C TRP A 249 -20.91 1.33 53.94
N VAL A 250 -20.89 2.60 53.53
CA VAL A 250 -19.65 3.37 53.41
C VAL A 250 -19.75 4.56 54.35
N ARG A 251 -18.78 4.68 55.26
CA ARG A 251 -18.71 5.78 56.23
C ARG A 251 -17.34 6.43 56.20
N ARG A 252 -17.32 7.76 56.18
CA ARG A 252 -16.08 8.53 56.38
C ARG A 252 -15.84 8.70 57.87
N GLN A 253 -14.65 8.35 58.34
CA GLN A 253 -14.24 8.52 59.73
C GLN A 253 -12.78 8.97 59.78
N GLY A 254 -12.57 10.26 60.07
CA GLY A 254 -11.24 10.86 60.10
C GLY A 254 -10.52 10.70 58.76
N GLN A 255 -9.32 10.12 58.77
CA GLN A 255 -8.51 9.87 57.57
C GLN A 255 -8.93 8.62 56.79
N TYR A 256 -9.91 7.85 57.28
CA TYR A 256 -10.31 6.58 56.70
C TYR A 256 -11.69 6.66 56.04
N LEU A 257 -11.82 5.93 54.93
CA LEU A 257 -13.10 5.55 54.35
C LEU A 257 -13.36 4.09 54.74
N HIS A 258 -14.28 3.89 55.69
CA HIS A 258 -14.69 2.57 56.15
C HIS A 258 -15.77 2.01 55.24
N VAL A 259 -15.55 0.81 54.73
CA VAL A 259 -16.49 0.05 53.92
C VAL A 259 -16.82 -1.23 54.67
N LEU A 260 -18.08 -1.40 55.07
CA LEU A 260 -18.59 -2.62 55.68
C LEU A 260 -19.48 -3.32 54.66
N LEU A 261 -19.07 -4.49 54.20
CA LEU A 261 -19.85 -5.35 53.32
C LEU A 261 -20.84 -6.18 54.15
N GLN A 262 -22.01 -6.46 53.59
CA GLN A 262 -22.94 -7.42 54.18
C GLN A 262 -22.35 -8.83 54.11
N GLY A 263 -22.54 -9.61 55.17
CA GLY A 263 -22.08 -10.99 55.24
C GLY A 263 -22.69 -11.90 54.17
N TYR A 264 -21.96 -12.97 53.86
CA TYR A 264 -22.29 -13.97 52.85
C TYR A 264 -22.84 -15.24 53.48
N SER A 265 -23.89 -15.80 52.88
CA SER A 265 -24.48 -17.07 53.33
C SER A 265 -23.57 -18.28 53.11
N ASP A 266 -22.69 -18.23 52.10
CA ASP A 266 -21.69 -19.28 51.87
C ASP A 266 -20.43 -19.02 52.73
N PRO A 267 -20.09 -19.89 53.69
CA PRO A 267 -18.93 -19.73 54.55
C PRO A 267 -17.60 -19.65 53.80
N LYS A 268 -17.49 -20.33 52.66
CA LYS A 268 -16.26 -20.30 51.84
C LYS A 268 -16.09 -18.94 51.17
N VAL A 269 -17.18 -18.35 50.69
CA VAL A 269 -17.19 -17.00 50.11
C VAL A 269 -16.92 -15.97 51.21
N GLN A 270 -17.59 -16.05 52.36
CA GLN A 270 -17.31 -15.18 53.51
C GLN A 270 -15.82 -15.20 53.88
N ALA A 271 -15.23 -16.38 54.00
CA ALA A 271 -13.81 -16.53 54.33
C ALA A 271 -12.89 -15.95 53.24
N ALA A 272 -13.24 -16.09 51.96
CA ALA A 272 -12.49 -15.49 50.86
C ALA A 272 -12.54 -13.95 50.89
N ILE A 273 -13.72 -13.37 51.15
CA ILE A 273 -13.90 -11.92 51.21
C ILE A 273 -13.23 -11.33 52.44
N ALA A 274 -13.30 -12.00 53.60
CA ALA A 274 -12.63 -11.56 54.82
C ALA A 274 -11.10 -11.50 54.62
N ARG A 275 -10.52 -12.51 53.97
CA ARG A 275 -9.10 -12.52 53.60
C ARG A 275 -8.75 -11.41 52.62
N ALA A 276 -9.61 -11.14 51.64
CA ALA A 276 -9.41 -10.04 50.70
C ALA A 276 -9.45 -8.68 51.39
N CYS A 277 -10.42 -8.44 52.28
CA CYS A 277 -10.52 -7.22 53.08
C CYS A 277 -9.27 -7.01 53.94
N GLN A 278 -8.78 -8.08 54.59
CA GLN A 278 -7.53 -8.03 55.35
C GLN A 278 -6.34 -7.61 54.48
N ARG A 279 -6.22 -8.15 53.27
CA ARG A 279 -5.14 -7.79 52.33
C ARG A 279 -5.27 -6.35 51.82
N VAL A 280 -6.49 -5.87 51.60
CA VAL A 280 -6.72 -4.46 51.23
C VAL A 280 -6.27 -3.53 52.35
N ASN A 281 -6.63 -3.84 53.60
CA ASN A 281 -6.23 -3.04 54.76
C ASN A 281 -4.71 -3.06 54.97
N GLN A 282 -4.06 -4.22 54.78
CA GLN A 282 -2.61 -4.35 54.82
C GLN A 282 -1.90 -3.57 53.70
N ALA A 283 -2.52 -3.47 52.52
CA ALA A 283 -1.98 -2.72 51.40
C ALA A 283 -2.05 -1.20 51.59
N GLN A 284 -2.76 -0.72 52.64
CA GLN A 284 -2.95 0.69 52.93
C GLN A 284 -3.34 1.47 51.67
N VAL A 285 -4.46 1.11 51.05
CA VAL A 285 -4.84 1.73 49.78
C VAL A 285 -5.26 3.17 50.01
N LYS A 286 -4.54 4.13 49.42
CA LYS A 286 -4.89 5.55 49.44
C LYS A 286 -5.79 5.88 48.25
N LEU A 287 -6.97 6.41 48.52
CA LEU A 287 -7.93 6.82 47.50
C LEU A 287 -7.53 8.17 46.88
N PRO A 288 -7.98 8.50 45.65
CA PRO A 288 -7.70 9.80 45.02
C PRO A 288 -8.14 11.00 45.86
N GLY A 289 -9.20 10.84 46.68
CA GLY A 289 -9.67 11.86 47.62
C GLY A 289 -8.83 11.99 48.89
N GLY A 290 -7.65 11.37 48.97
CA GLY A 290 -6.69 11.50 50.08
C GLY A 290 -6.96 10.61 51.31
N HIS A 291 -8.09 9.90 51.35
CA HIS A 291 -8.48 9.01 52.45
C HIS A 291 -7.87 7.62 52.28
N TRP A 292 -7.62 6.92 53.38
CA TRP A 292 -7.20 5.52 53.39
C TRP A 292 -8.41 4.60 53.40
N LEU A 293 -8.38 3.54 52.60
CA LEU A 293 -9.46 2.56 52.55
C LEU A 293 -9.30 1.55 53.69
N HIS A 294 -10.39 1.32 54.43
CA HIS A 294 -10.50 0.24 55.41
C HIS A 294 -11.77 -0.58 55.12
N MET A 295 -11.62 -1.89 54.93
CA MET A 295 -12.70 -2.80 54.53
C MET A 295 -12.94 -3.89 55.58
N GLU A 296 -14.21 -4.22 55.79
CA GLU A 296 -14.71 -5.27 56.68
C GLU A 296 -15.90 -5.99 56.03
N VAL A 297 -16.17 -7.23 56.44
CA VAL A 297 -17.26 -8.10 55.95
C VAL A 297 -17.76 -9.04 57.05
#